data_AF-A0AAD1UA30-F1
#
_entry.id   AF-A0AAD1UA30-F1
#
_cell.length_a   1.000
_cell.length_b   1.000
_cell.length_c   1.000
_cell.angle_alpha   90.00
_cell.angle_beta   90.00
_cell.angle_gamma   90.00
#
_symmetry.space_group_name_H-M   'P 1'
#
loop_
_entity.id
_entity.type
_entity.pdbx_description
1 polymer ?
#
loop_
_entity_poly.entity_id
_entity_poly.type
_entity_poly.pdbx_seq_one_letter_code
_entity_poly.pdbx_strand_id
1 'polypeptide(L)'
;MLRNFFGLLGLTLVLAALIVFIPSFLNEAAEKEQVAVDLVTDIDAMQEQESTLNTCSGTTSSNQECQGKPIEDNQLGAESEQTCKYIQSFMKISEDIKVDEDCHIGVGYTQNLDWNIEASQFFEIYDGAEFMEDLEAKEHDKIDTHKKFIETFLYFFQDGISAERVTANPQVIKDIMKWLVEKNITHTTEVGGHAPKFADRIEEEGCKVFFLREDLSRPVNTTCSEDEDPKHFEGNQEQDTDDHICILYHSGEKHFGYESPRANRFYFIYDPKGSKFEKVEKYHELIDNMEDGERPERHMFAGYQYLEGSPKEKTRARFETMERKWAEMKEQDPQHTIHAELAHFNLDHTLHFVMKHLFKFTDSLGLNEHEMYSLLNQYIFYYNRDHPDEDQIPEYEAHNSRLTPNNSLHLINDLITKYLLTDDKNIISRIQYHTLGHMVTCYDPEKWESGEDSLFRSGYTSADYCNIPTKEVEPNICKSHSFKKLDLQGLPEGMKLIDREYTFSKAHLQEGVETQDLIQYIKIEGSPFICGIISTPTCKDPSKLSGLGDNISSTGFTYQSRKFI
;
A
#
# COMPACT_ATOMS: atom_id res chain seq x y z
N MET A 1 13.56 -52.12 56.82
CA MET A 1 13.57 -52.79 55.51
C MET A 1 12.66 -52.14 54.45
N LEU A 2 11.68 -51.30 54.82
CA LEU A 2 10.81 -50.59 53.85
C LEU A 2 11.32 -49.22 53.36
N ARG A 3 12.40 -48.69 53.92
CA ARG A 3 12.93 -47.35 53.56
C ARG A 3 13.97 -47.36 52.43
N ASN A 4 14.54 -48.52 52.12
CA ASN A 4 15.50 -48.69 51.02
C ASN A 4 14.85 -49.13 49.70
N PHE A 5 13.55 -49.47 49.71
CA PHE A 5 12.84 -49.93 48.50
C PHE A 5 12.32 -48.77 47.64
N PHE A 6 11.96 -47.64 48.26
CA PHE A 6 11.49 -46.45 47.53
C PHE A 6 12.63 -45.63 46.89
N GLY A 7 13.85 -45.70 47.44
CA GLY A 7 15.01 -45.02 46.84
C GLY A 7 15.48 -45.66 45.53
N LEU A 8 15.35 -46.99 45.41
CA LEU A 8 15.75 -47.70 44.19
C LEU A 8 14.73 -47.47 43.06
N LEU A 9 13.42 -47.45 43.34
CA LEU A 9 12.39 -47.22 42.32
C LEU A 9 12.40 -45.78 41.76
N GLY A 10 12.70 -44.79 42.61
CA GLY A 10 12.79 -43.38 42.20
C GLY A 10 13.98 -43.13 41.26
N LEU A 11 15.11 -43.80 41.48
CA LEU A 11 16.30 -43.64 40.64
C LEU A 11 16.11 -44.26 39.25
N THR A 12 15.39 -45.40 39.13
CA THR A 12 15.11 -46.04 37.84
C THR A 12 14.14 -45.22 36.99
N LEU A 13 13.16 -44.52 37.59
CA LEU A 13 12.22 -43.67 36.88
C LEU A 13 12.88 -42.39 36.34
N VAL A 14 13.83 -41.80 37.09
CA VAL A 14 14.59 -40.63 36.63
C VAL A 14 15.59 -41.01 35.52
N LEU A 15 16.24 -42.17 35.62
CA LEU A 15 17.11 -42.68 34.56
C LEU A 15 16.33 -43.07 33.28
N ALA A 16 15.12 -43.62 33.42
CA ALA A 16 14.26 -43.92 32.27
C ALA A 16 13.76 -42.64 31.56
N ALA A 17 13.45 -41.58 32.32
CA ALA A 17 13.09 -40.28 31.74
C ALA A 17 14.27 -39.62 31.01
N LEU A 18 15.49 -39.70 31.55
CA LEU A 18 16.69 -39.18 30.90
C LEU A 18 17.02 -39.91 29.58
N ILE A 19 16.78 -41.22 29.49
CA ILE A 19 17.02 -42.00 28.26
C ILE A 19 16.03 -41.65 27.14
N VAL A 20 14.83 -41.15 27.48
CA VAL A 20 13.80 -40.74 26.51
C VAL A 20 14.00 -39.31 26.01
N PHE A 21 14.54 -38.40 26.84
CA PHE A 21 14.70 -36.98 26.49
C PHE A 21 16.08 -36.60 25.91
N ILE A 22 17.11 -37.42 26.09
CA ILE A 22 18.43 -37.14 25.50
C ILE A 22 18.43 -37.23 23.95
N PRO A 23 17.71 -38.16 23.30
CA PRO A 23 17.64 -38.20 21.83
C PRO A 23 16.93 -36.99 21.22
N SER A 24 15.90 -36.43 21.87
CA SER A 24 15.18 -35.26 21.36
C SER A 24 16.01 -33.98 21.46
N PHE A 25 16.77 -33.81 22.55
CA PHE A 25 17.67 -32.66 22.71
C PHE A 25 18.89 -32.72 21.78
N LEU A 26 19.41 -33.92 21.48
CA LEU A 26 20.52 -34.09 20.53
C LEU A 26 20.07 -33.89 19.08
N ASN A 27 18.83 -34.27 18.72
CA ASN A 27 18.26 -33.97 17.41
C ASN A 27 18.01 -32.47 17.22
N GLU A 28 17.52 -31.77 18.25
CA GLU A 28 17.25 -30.33 18.17
C GLU A 28 18.55 -29.49 18.08
N ALA A 29 19.64 -29.97 18.71
CA ALA A 29 20.96 -29.36 18.58
C ALA A 29 21.58 -29.64 17.19
N ALA A 30 21.40 -30.83 16.63
CA ALA A 30 21.86 -31.19 15.29
C ALA A 30 21.08 -30.46 14.18
N GLU A 31 19.76 -30.25 14.34
CA GLU A 31 18.95 -29.42 13.43
C GLU A 31 19.37 -27.95 13.45
N LYS A 32 19.69 -27.39 14.63
CA LYS A 32 20.19 -26.00 14.74
C LYS A 32 21.59 -25.83 14.15
N GLU A 33 22.45 -26.85 14.23
CA GLU A 33 23.78 -26.84 13.61
C GLU A 33 23.70 -27.00 12.08
N GLN A 34 22.77 -27.81 11.57
CA GLN A 34 22.54 -27.95 10.12
C GLN A 34 21.95 -26.67 9.50
N VAL A 35 21.00 -26.01 10.18
CA VAL A 35 20.45 -24.71 9.72
C VAL A 35 21.51 -23.62 9.68
N ALA A 36 22.44 -23.61 10.64
CA ALA A 36 23.55 -22.65 10.65
C ALA A 36 24.57 -22.93 9.52
N VAL A 37 24.78 -24.20 9.15
CA VAL A 37 25.66 -24.58 8.03
C VAL A 37 25.01 -24.25 6.68
N ASP A 38 23.70 -24.46 6.52
CA ASP A 38 22.99 -24.15 5.28
C ASP A 38 22.92 -22.62 5.04
N LEU A 39 22.73 -21.80 6.09
CA LEU A 39 22.78 -20.33 6.01
C LEU A 39 24.16 -19.77 5.61
N VAL A 40 25.26 -20.41 6.04
CA VAL A 40 26.61 -19.98 5.66
C VAL A 40 26.91 -20.37 4.21
N THR A 41 26.37 -21.50 3.74
CA THR A 41 26.57 -21.97 2.36
C THR A 41 25.81 -21.09 1.34
N ASP A 42 24.64 -20.57 1.72
CA ASP A 42 23.87 -19.62 0.90
C ASP A 42 24.52 -18.23 0.84
N ILE A 43 25.17 -17.77 1.92
CA ILE A 43 25.92 -16.50 1.93
C ILE A 43 27.17 -16.58 1.02
N ASP A 44 27.89 -17.70 1.02
CA ASP A 44 29.06 -17.90 0.14
C ASP A 44 28.63 -18.02 -1.35
N ALA A 45 27.48 -18.63 -1.63
CA ALA A 45 26.92 -18.71 -2.99
C ALA A 45 26.45 -17.34 -3.53
N MET A 46 25.94 -16.45 -2.66
CA MET A 46 25.58 -15.08 -3.02
C MET A 46 26.83 -14.21 -3.30
N GLN A 47 27.94 -14.43 -2.58
CA GLN A 47 29.19 -13.69 -2.80
C GLN A 47 29.93 -14.13 -4.09
N GLU A 48 29.80 -15.38 -4.52
CA GLU A 48 30.36 -15.82 -5.82
C GLU A 48 29.61 -15.22 -7.02
N GLN A 49 28.30 -14.96 -6.90
CA GLN A 49 27.49 -14.33 -7.96
C GLN A 49 27.77 -12.83 -8.14
N GLU A 50 28.15 -12.10 -7.09
CA GLU A 50 28.60 -10.70 -7.21
C GLU A 50 29.99 -10.57 -7.85
N SER A 51 30.83 -11.62 -7.76
CA SER A 51 32.18 -11.61 -8.33
C SER A 51 32.21 -11.74 -9.87
N THR A 52 31.12 -12.22 -10.48
CA THR A 52 31.02 -12.42 -11.94
C THR A 52 30.40 -11.25 -12.71
N LEU A 53 29.92 -10.21 -12.02
CA LEU A 53 29.38 -8.98 -12.63
C LEU A 53 30.39 -7.81 -12.69
N ASN A 54 31.59 -7.97 -12.14
CA ASN A 54 32.64 -6.93 -12.15
C ASN A 54 33.85 -7.32 -13.02
N THR A 55 33.67 -7.40 -14.34
CA THR A 55 34.80 -7.35 -15.30
C THR A 55 34.49 -6.47 -16.49
N CYS A 56 34.46 -5.16 -16.27
CA CYS A 56 34.76 -4.16 -17.30
C CYS A 56 35.63 -3.05 -16.70
N SER A 57 36.87 -3.37 -16.37
CA SER A 57 37.92 -2.38 -16.11
C SER A 57 39.05 -2.59 -17.12
N GLY A 58 39.13 -1.69 -18.10
CA GLY A 58 40.14 -1.69 -19.14
C GLY A 58 40.43 -0.26 -19.59
N THR A 59 41.37 0.39 -18.91
CA THR A 59 42.04 1.59 -19.39
C THR A 59 42.83 1.25 -20.65
N THR A 60 42.54 1.89 -21.78
CA THR A 60 43.55 2.41 -22.72
C THR A 60 42.88 3.28 -23.80
N SER A 61 43.52 4.41 -24.04
CA SER A 61 43.25 5.39 -25.09
C SER A 61 43.11 4.78 -26.49
N SER A 62 41.97 5.00 -27.15
CA SER A 62 41.93 5.43 -28.56
C SER A 62 40.50 5.77 -28.96
N ASN A 63 40.34 6.91 -29.64
CA ASN A 63 39.10 7.31 -30.32
C ASN A 63 38.71 6.22 -31.33
N GLN A 64 37.59 5.54 -31.09
CA GLN A 64 36.84 4.87 -32.13
C GLN A 64 35.36 5.20 -31.95
N GLU A 65 34.81 5.87 -32.96
CA GLU A 65 33.40 6.17 -33.11
C GLU A 65 32.58 4.89 -32.96
N CYS A 66 31.74 4.82 -31.93
CA CYS A 66 30.66 3.84 -31.85
C CYS A 66 29.62 4.21 -32.91
N GLN A 67 29.86 3.79 -34.16
CA GLN A 67 28.82 3.69 -35.16
C GLN A 67 27.85 2.59 -34.69
N GLY A 68 26.69 3.00 -34.19
CA GLY A 68 25.61 2.11 -33.81
C GLY A 68 25.22 1.22 -34.99
N LYS A 69 25.48 -0.09 -34.85
CA LYS A 69 24.78 -1.08 -35.68
C LYS A 69 23.30 -1.04 -35.30
N PRO A 70 22.37 -1.13 -36.27
CA PRO A 70 20.96 -1.35 -35.96
C PRO A 70 20.85 -2.64 -35.14
N ILE A 71 20.17 -2.56 -34.00
CA ILE A 71 19.75 -3.75 -33.26
C ILE A 71 18.76 -4.47 -34.17
N GLU A 72 19.12 -5.66 -34.67
CA GLU A 72 18.18 -6.53 -35.37
C GLU A 72 17.11 -6.98 -34.36
N ASP A 73 15.93 -6.39 -34.48
CA ASP A 73 14.67 -6.88 -33.95
C ASP A 73 14.41 -8.25 -34.59
N ASN A 74 14.53 -9.35 -33.83
CA ASN A 74 13.77 -10.60 -33.99
C ASN A 74 14.31 -11.69 -33.06
N GLN A 75 13.82 -11.70 -31.81
CA GLN A 75 13.36 -12.88 -31.05
C GLN A 75 13.25 -12.48 -29.57
N LEU A 76 12.01 -12.41 -29.07
CA LEU A 76 11.74 -12.42 -27.63
C LEU A 76 12.22 -13.79 -27.09
N GLY A 77 13.06 -13.80 -26.06
CA GLY A 77 13.45 -15.04 -25.37
C GLY A 77 12.24 -15.74 -24.73
N ALA A 78 12.33 -17.04 -24.45
CA ALA A 78 11.21 -17.85 -23.95
C ALA A 78 10.52 -17.27 -22.68
N GLU A 79 11.28 -16.69 -21.75
CA GLU A 79 10.76 -16.03 -20.55
C GLU A 79 9.92 -14.78 -20.87
N SER A 80 10.34 -14.03 -21.89
CA SER A 80 9.61 -12.84 -22.35
C SER A 80 8.33 -13.19 -23.13
N GLU A 81 8.26 -14.38 -23.75
CA GLU A 81 7.05 -14.88 -24.39
C GLU A 81 6.00 -15.35 -23.35
N GLN A 82 6.43 -15.99 -22.26
CA GLN A 82 5.55 -16.42 -21.18
C GLN A 82 4.97 -15.22 -20.40
N THR A 83 5.82 -14.24 -20.11
CA THR A 83 5.45 -12.93 -19.53
C THR A 83 4.41 -12.22 -20.40
N CYS A 84 4.63 -12.21 -21.71
CA CYS A 84 3.71 -11.64 -22.69
C CYS A 84 2.33 -12.31 -22.65
N LYS A 85 2.28 -13.65 -22.65
CA LYS A 85 1.02 -14.41 -22.55
C LYS A 85 0.30 -14.14 -21.24
N TYR A 86 1.02 -14.03 -20.13
CA TYR A 86 0.45 -13.70 -18.82
C TYR A 86 -0.28 -12.35 -18.84
N ILE A 87 0.38 -11.29 -19.32
CA ILE A 87 -0.18 -9.94 -19.38
C ILE A 87 -1.37 -9.88 -20.35
N GLN A 88 -1.28 -10.54 -21.51
CA GLN A 88 -2.39 -10.61 -22.46
C GLN A 88 -3.64 -11.29 -21.88
N SER A 89 -3.45 -12.40 -21.16
CA SER A 89 -4.55 -13.06 -20.44
C SER A 89 -5.14 -12.14 -19.37
N PHE A 90 -4.29 -11.47 -18.60
CA PHE A 90 -4.70 -10.53 -17.56
C PHE A 90 -5.56 -9.37 -18.12
N MET A 91 -5.11 -8.77 -19.23
CA MET A 91 -5.84 -7.71 -19.93
C MET A 91 -7.21 -8.19 -20.43
N LYS A 92 -7.23 -9.33 -21.12
CA LYS A 92 -8.46 -9.88 -21.68
C LYS A 92 -9.50 -10.18 -20.60
N ILE A 93 -9.09 -10.80 -19.49
CA ILE A 93 -9.99 -11.06 -18.35
C ILE A 93 -10.51 -9.74 -17.78
N SER A 94 -9.63 -8.75 -17.61
CA SER A 94 -10.00 -7.45 -17.06
C SER A 94 -11.00 -6.69 -17.93
N GLU A 95 -11.01 -6.90 -19.26
CA GLU A 95 -11.99 -6.30 -20.18
C GLU A 95 -13.39 -6.91 -20.06
N ASP A 96 -13.47 -8.21 -19.74
CA ASP A 96 -14.72 -8.97 -19.66
C ASP A 96 -15.49 -8.71 -18.34
N ILE A 97 -14.78 -8.29 -17.29
CA ILE A 97 -15.37 -7.94 -16.00
C ILE A 97 -16.11 -6.60 -16.11
N LYS A 98 -17.39 -6.57 -15.69
CA LYS A 98 -18.26 -5.38 -15.72
C LYS A 98 -18.75 -5.05 -14.32
N VAL A 99 -18.90 -3.76 -14.08
CA VAL A 99 -19.49 -3.27 -12.83
C VAL A 99 -20.99 -3.50 -12.81
N ASP A 100 -21.57 -3.66 -11.63
CA ASP A 100 -23.02 -3.75 -11.44
C ASP A 100 -23.70 -2.45 -11.93
N GLU A 101 -24.82 -2.58 -12.68
CA GLU A 101 -25.52 -1.43 -13.27
C GLU A 101 -26.06 -0.42 -12.24
N ASP A 102 -26.25 -0.85 -10.99
CA ASP A 102 -26.77 -0.05 -9.86
C ASP A 102 -25.66 0.28 -8.84
N CYS A 103 -24.41 0.36 -9.29
CA CYS A 103 -23.28 0.64 -8.40
C CYS A 103 -23.29 2.09 -7.91
N HIS A 104 -23.62 2.28 -6.63
CA HIS A 104 -23.64 3.57 -5.94
C HIS A 104 -22.68 3.58 -4.75
N ILE A 105 -21.66 4.45 -4.76
CA ILE A 105 -20.65 4.50 -3.69
C ILE A 105 -20.45 5.93 -3.20
N GLY A 106 -20.54 6.13 -1.89
CA GLY A 106 -20.17 7.38 -1.23
C GLY A 106 -18.69 7.41 -0.84
N VAL A 107 -18.03 8.55 -0.96
CA VAL A 107 -16.60 8.69 -0.60
C VAL A 107 -16.32 9.92 0.26
N GLY A 108 -15.37 9.80 1.20
CA GLY A 108 -14.94 10.89 2.07
C GLY A 108 -13.61 10.63 2.81
N TYR A 109 -13.06 11.57 3.57
CA TYR A 109 -13.50 12.96 3.73
C TYR A 109 -12.50 13.99 3.21
N THR A 110 -11.28 13.57 2.90
CA THR A 110 -10.16 14.49 2.65
C THR A 110 -10.05 14.83 1.17
N GLN A 111 -9.70 16.09 0.91
CA GLN A 111 -9.39 16.65 -0.40
C GLN A 111 -8.41 17.79 -0.17
N ASN A 112 -7.44 17.93 -1.06
CA ASN A 112 -6.41 18.95 -1.03
C ASN A 112 -6.07 19.38 -2.47
N LEU A 113 -5.06 20.26 -2.60
CA LEU A 113 -4.41 20.57 -3.87
C LEU A 113 -2.97 20.05 -3.84
N ASP A 114 -2.65 19.10 -4.72
CA ASP A 114 -1.32 18.53 -4.88
C ASP A 114 -0.52 19.31 -5.93
N TRP A 115 0.63 19.84 -5.51
CA TRP A 115 1.65 20.47 -6.35
C TRP A 115 2.75 19.44 -6.63
N ASN A 116 2.73 18.84 -7.82
CA ASN A 116 3.68 17.81 -8.21
C ASN A 116 4.88 18.43 -8.93
N ILE A 117 6.07 18.01 -8.53
CA ILE A 117 7.34 18.51 -9.08
C ILE A 117 8.42 17.44 -9.07
N GLU A 118 9.23 17.40 -10.12
CA GLU A 118 10.42 16.56 -10.19
C GLU A 118 11.52 17.09 -9.25
N ALA A 119 12.18 16.22 -8.50
CA ALA A 119 13.23 16.59 -7.54
C ALA A 119 14.34 17.41 -8.21
N SER A 120 14.73 17.04 -9.43
CA SER A 120 15.70 17.80 -10.24
C SER A 120 15.32 19.27 -10.46
N GLN A 121 14.04 19.55 -10.72
CA GLN A 121 13.52 20.92 -10.93
C GLN A 121 13.25 21.62 -9.61
N PHE A 122 12.85 20.85 -8.59
CA PHE A 122 12.52 21.36 -7.28
C PHE A 122 13.68 22.16 -6.66
N PHE A 123 14.92 21.67 -6.79
CA PHE A 123 16.08 22.36 -6.19
C PHE A 123 16.40 23.71 -6.84
N GLU A 124 15.96 23.97 -8.07
CA GLU A 124 16.17 25.26 -8.76
C GLU A 124 15.49 26.43 -8.01
N ILE A 125 14.44 26.16 -7.21
CA ILE A 125 13.83 27.22 -6.39
C ILE A 125 14.81 27.75 -5.33
N TYR A 126 15.80 26.97 -4.93
CA TYR A 126 16.80 27.31 -3.92
C TYR A 126 18.13 27.77 -4.51
N ASP A 127 18.23 27.96 -5.82
CA ASP A 127 19.43 28.48 -6.46
C ASP A 127 19.93 29.78 -5.79
N GLY A 128 21.17 29.74 -5.31
CA GLY A 128 21.84 30.85 -4.61
C GLY A 128 21.57 30.93 -3.10
N ALA A 129 20.83 29.98 -2.51
CA ALA A 129 20.64 29.93 -1.06
C ALA A 129 21.88 29.36 -0.36
N GLU A 130 22.47 30.13 0.56
CA GLU A 130 23.71 29.75 1.27
C GLU A 130 23.61 28.42 2.01
N PHE A 131 22.41 28.07 2.52
CA PHE A 131 22.22 26.85 3.29
C PHE A 131 22.33 25.56 2.44
N MET A 132 22.29 25.68 1.11
CA MET A 132 22.41 24.54 0.18
C MET A 132 23.82 23.96 0.14
N GLU A 133 24.84 24.71 0.60
CA GLU A 133 26.24 24.26 0.65
C GLU A 133 26.51 23.30 1.82
N ASP A 134 25.61 23.23 2.80
CA ASP A 134 25.76 22.49 4.05
C ASP A 134 24.47 21.70 4.33
N LEU A 135 24.15 20.74 3.46
CA LEU A 135 23.01 19.84 3.60
C LEU A 135 23.47 18.44 4.01
N GLU A 136 22.73 17.83 4.94
CA GLU A 136 22.91 16.44 5.37
C GLU A 136 21.58 15.69 5.25
N ALA A 137 21.63 14.42 4.84
CA ALA A 137 20.46 13.53 4.88
C ALA A 137 20.10 13.22 6.34
N LYS A 138 19.17 13.99 6.88
CA LYS A 138 18.80 13.98 8.30
C LYS A 138 17.31 14.24 8.49
N GLU A 139 16.64 13.33 9.17
CA GLU A 139 15.26 13.53 9.59
C GLU A 139 15.14 14.55 10.72
N HIS A 140 14.10 15.39 10.65
CA HIS A 140 13.72 16.33 11.70
C HIS A 140 12.27 16.12 12.14
N ASP A 141 12.07 15.91 13.44
CA ASP A 141 10.73 15.82 14.05
C ASP A 141 9.86 17.06 13.79
N LYS A 142 10.50 18.22 13.67
CA LYS A 142 9.84 19.52 13.46
C LYS A 142 10.45 20.25 12.28
N ILE A 143 9.71 20.32 11.19
CA ILE A 143 10.08 21.01 9.96
C ILE A 143 9.52 22.44 9.99
N ASP A 144 10.34 23.40 10.42
CA ASP A 144 9.97 24.82 10.51
C ASP A 144 10.85 25.76 9.66
N THR A 145 11.79 25.20 8.90
CA THR A 145 12.69 25.94 8.00
C THR A 145 12.92 25.17 6.69
N HIS A 146 13.30 25.87 5.63
CA HIS A 146 13.65 25.27 4.34
C HIS A 146 14.80 24.26 4.45
N LYS A 147 15.88 24.58 5.19
CA LYS A 147 17.01 23.65 5.39
C LYS A 147 16.54 22.31 5.96
N LYS A 148 15.81 22.32 7.08
CA LYS A 148 15.29 21.09 7.70
C LYS A 148 14.37 20.30 6.78
N PHE A 149 13.58 21.00 5.99
CA PHE A 149 12.71 20.38 5.00
C PHE A 149 13.53 19.60 3.96
N ILE A 150 14.57 20.23 3.37
CA ILE A 150 15.45 19.58 2.40
C ILE A 150 16.25 18.43 3.02
N GLU A 151 16.80 18.62 4.21
CA GLU A 151 17.53 17.55 4.93
C GLU A 151 16.64 16.33 5.20
N THR A 152 15.37 16.57 5.56
CA THR A 152 14.39 15.50 5.77
C THR A 152 14.05 14.81 4.46
N PHE A 153 13.84 15.56 3.37
CA PHE A 153 13.67 14.96 2.04
C PHE A 153 14.85 14.05 1.68
N LEU A 154 16.10 14.54 1.85
CA LEU A 154 17.32 13.78 1.53
C LEU A 154 17.45 12.51 2.38
N TYR A 155 17.00 12.54 3.64
CA TYR A 155 16.96 11.38 4.52
C TYR A 155 16.16 10.21 3.95
N PHE A 156 14.98 10.47 3.37
CA PHE A 156 14.15 9.43 2.76
C PHE A 156 14.58 9.10 1.33
N PHE A 157 15.03 10.12 0.59
CA PHE A 157 15.49 10.00 -0.79
C PHE A 157 16.66 9.01 -0.92
N GLN A 158 17.64 9.05 -0.02
CA GLN A 158 18.84 8.18 -0.08
C GLN A 158 18.49 6.68 0.02
N ASP A 159 17.38 6.34 0.67
CA ASP A 159 16.89 4.96 0.82
C ASP A 159 15.72 4.66 -0.14
N GLY A 160 15.29 5.65 -0.92
CA GLY A 160 14.16 5.56 -1.84
C GLY A 160 12.83 5.29 -1.14
N ILE A 161 12.67 5.73 0.10
CA ILE A 161 11.48 5.48 0.93
C ILE A 161 10.43 6.57 0.68
N SER A 162 9.16 6.19 0.57
CA SER A 162 8.05 7.15 0.51
C SER A 162 7.83 7.74 1.89
N ALA A 163 7.63 9.06 1.98
CA ALA A 163 7.33 9.70 3.26
C ALA A 163 6.37 10.87 3.09
N GLU A 164 5.61 11.14 4.16
CA GLU A 164 4.73 12.29 4.28
C GLU A 164 5.09 13.07 5.54
N ARG A 165 5.33 14.38 5.42
CA ARG A 165 5.71 15.23 6.56
C ARG A 165 4.89 16.52 6.58
N VAL A 166 4.38 16.86 7.76
CA VAL A 166 3.60 18.08 7.99
C VAL A 166 4.52 19.23 8.36
N THR A 167 4.30 20.41 7.77
CA THR A 167 5.04 21.61 8.15
C THR A 167 4.62 22.13 9.53
N ALA A 168 5.60 22.49 10.35
CA ALA A 168 5.37 23.22 11.59
C ALA A 168 5.35 24.75 11.37
N ASN A 169 5.64 25.21 10.16
CA ASN A 169 5.64 26.62 9.77
C ASN A 169 5.02 26.77 8.37
N PRO A 170 3.76 27.24 8.28
CA PRO A 170 3.06 27.43 7.00
C PRO A 170 3.81 28.34 6.03
N GLN A 171 4.69 29.22 6.52
CA GLN A 171 5.46 30.09 5.63
C GLN A 171 6.41 29.29 4.73
N VAL A 172 6.97 28.17 5.20
CA VAL A 172 7.91 27.36 4.41
C VAL A 172 7.27 26.84 3.13
N ILE A 173 6.05 26.28 3.22
CA ILE A 173 5.35 25.77 2.04
C ILE A 173 4.84 26.91 1.15
N LYS A 174 4.37 28.01 1.76
CA LYS A 174 3.90 29.20 1.02
C LYS A 174 5.02 29.85 0.23
N ASP A 175 6.23 29.91 0.79
CA ASP A 175 7.43 30.39 0.11
C ASP A 175 7.80 29.48 -1.07
N ILE A 176 7.74 28.15 -0.90
CA ILE A 176 7.99 27.20 -1.98
C ILE A 176 7.01 27.42 -3.14
N MET A 177 5.69 27.41 -2.88
CA MET A 177 4.67 27.60 -3.91
C MET A 177 4.85 28.94 -4.63
N LYS A 178 5.13 30.00 -3.87
CA LYS A 178 5.44 31.31 -4.43
C LYS A 178 6.66 31.25 -5.37
N TRP A 179 7.75 30.62 -4.95
CA TRP A 179 8.96 30.52 -5.77
C TRP A 179 8.78 29.64 -7.01
N LEU A 180 7.98 28.57 -6.94
CA LEU A 180 7.63 27.76 -8.11
C LEU A 180 7.02 28.62 -9.22
N VAL A 181 6.08 29.50 -8.85
CA VAL A 181 5.42 30.42 -9.77
C VAL A 181 6.37 31.54 -10.22
N GLU A 182 7.02 32.23 -9.28
CA GLU A 182 7.89 33.40 -9.58
C GLU A 182 9.09 33.03 -10.45
N LYS A 183 9.67 31.83 -10.26
CA LYS A 183 10.82 31.34 -11.01
C LYS A 183 10.41 30.54 -12.25
N ASN A 184 9.11 30.37 -12.51
CA ASN A 184 8.59 29.61 -13.65
C ASN A 184 9.17 28.17 -13.71
N ILE A 185 9.25 27.52 -12.54
CA ILE A 185 9.65 26.12 -12.43
C ILE A 185 8.51 25.25 -12.95
N THR A 186 8.83 24.21 -13.72
CA THR A 186 7.81 23.30 -14.23
C THR A 186 7.22 22.49 -13.07
N HIS A 187 5.90 22.51 -12.95
CA HIS A 187 5.14 21.77 -11.96
C HIS A 187 3.73 21.53 -12.50
N THR A 188 3.01 20.57 -11.93
CA THR A 188 1.58 20.37 -12.19
C THR A 188 0.79 20.51 -10.89
N THR A 189 -0.43 21.01 -11.01
CA THR A 189 -1.39 21.08 -9.90
C THR A 189 -2.55 20.15 -10.20
N GLU A 190 -2.95 19.34 -9.23
CA GLU A 190 -4.11 18.47 -9.35
C GLU A 190 -4.90 18.42 -8.04
N VAL A 191 -6.21 18.11 -8.15
CA VAL A 191 -7.01 17.81 -6.97
C VAL A 191 -6.49 16.49 -6.37
N GLY A 192 -6.07 16.54 -5.11
CA GLY A 192 -5.55 15.40 -4.38
C GLY A 192 -6.39 15.05 -3.16
N GLY A 193 -5.83 14.18 -2.32
CA GLY A 193 -6.51 13.58 -1.18
C GLY A 193 -7.31 12.33 -1.58
N HIS A 194 -7.56 11.46 -0.61
CA HIS A 194 -8.13 10.14 -0.87
C HIS A 194 -9.52 10.19 -1.50
N ALA A 195 -10.40 11.08 -1.04
CA ALA A 195 -11.79 11.07 -1.48
C ALA A 195 -11.96 11.46 -2.96
N PRO A 196 -11.27 12.49 -3.49
CA PRO A 196 -11.20 12.73 -4.94
C PRO A 196 -10.64 11.54 -5.72
N LYS A 197 -9.54 10.92 -5.26
CA LYS A 197 -8.96 9.76 -5.97
C LYS A 197 -9.94 8.58 -6.04
N PHE A 198 -10.63 8.29 -4.93
CA PHE A 198 -11.71 7.30 -4.95
C PHE A 198 -12.82 7.70 -5.91
N ALA A 199 -13.24 8.97 -5.89
CA ALA A 199 -14.32 9.45 -6.75
C ALA A 199 -14.00 9.26 -8.23
N ASP A 200 -12.84 9.77 -8.66
CA ASP A 200 -12.37 9.67 -10.03
C ASP A 200 -12.31 8.20 -10.48
N ARG A 201 -11.71 7.32 -9.66
CA ARG A 201 -11.57 5.90 -10.03
C ARG A 201 -12.90 5.16 -10.06
N ILE A 202 -13.76 5.31 -9.05
CA ILE A 202 -15.07 4.66 -8.99
C ILE A 202 -15.93 5.03 -10.19
N GLU A 203 -15.83 6.29 -10.61
CA GLU A 203 -16.50 6.79 -11.80
C GLU A 203 -15.92 6.23 -13.10
N GLU A 204 -14.59 6.17 -13.23
CA GLU A 204 -13.92 5.52 -14.37
C GLU A 204 -14.35 4.05 -14.53
N GLU A 205 -14.62 3.36 -13.43
CA GLU A 205 -15.13 1.99 -13.42
C GLU A 205 -16.62 1.88 -13.80
N GLY A 206 -17.36 3.00 -13.80
CA GLY A 206 -18.76 3.10 -14.26
C GLY A 206 -19.82 3.18 -13.16
N CYS A 207 -19.43 3.38 -11.89
CA CYS A 207 -20.37 3.59 -10.79
C CYS A 207 -20.83 5.06 -10.67
N LYS A 208 -21.96 5.29 -10.01
CA LYS A 208 -22.32 6.60 -9.47
C LYS A 208 -21.57 6.86 -8.18
N VAL A 209 -20.90 7.99 -8.08
CA VAL A 209 -20.15 8.37 -6.88
C VAL A 209 -20.75 9.59 -6.17
N PHE A 210 -20.70 9.58 -4.84
CA PHE A 210 -21.19 10.68 -4.00
C PHE A 210 -20.06 11.24 -3.14
N PHE A 211 -19.65 12.46 -3.45
CA PHE A 211 -18.50 13.13 -2.84
C PHE A 211 -18.83 14.60 -2.51
N LEU A 212 -18.35 15.09 -1.36
CA LEU A 212 -18.45 16.50 -0.99
C LEU A 212 -17.20 17.27 -1.44
N ARG A 213 -17.31 17.96 -2.58
CA ARG A 213 -16.27 18.85 -3.10
C ARG A 213 -16.17 20.16 -2.31
N GLU A 214 -14.96 20.71 -2.18
CA GLU A 214 -14.70 21.94 -1.41
C GLU A 214 -15.21 23.22 -2.08
N ASP A 215 -15.21 23.26 -3.41
CA ASP A 215 -15.66 24.38 -4.24
C ASP A 215 -17.17 24.39 -4.48
N LEU A 216 -17.86 23.28 -4.20
CA LEU A 216 -19.29 23.11 -4.44
C LEU A 216 -20.02 22.75 -3.14
N SER A 217 -20.97 23.60 -2.76
CA SER A 217 -21.86 23.41 -1.60
C SER A 217 -22.91 22.29 -1.80
N ARG A 218 -22.70 21.38 -2.76
CA ARG A 218 -23.62 20.31 -3.16
C ARG A 218 -22.83 19.09 -3.66
N PRO A 219 -23.36 17.86 -3.54
CA PRO A 219 -22.75 16.70 -4.16
C PRO A 219 -22.81 16.89 -5.67
N VAL A 220 -21.73 16.57 -6.34
CA VAL A 220 -21.72 16.59 -7.80
C VAL A 220 -22.02 15.19 -8.28
N ASN A 221 -23.09 15.05 -9.06
CA ASN A 221 -23.42 13.84 -9.80
C ASN A 221 -22.70 13.87 -11.17
N THR A 222 -21.42 14.26 -11.18
CA THR A 222 -20.66 14.51 -12.40
C THR A 222 -19.50 13.56 -12.48
N THR A 223 -19.48 12.75 -13.54
CA THR A 223 -18.44 12.79 -14.57
C THR A 223 -17.50 13.97 -14.41
N CYS A 224 -16.34 13.73 -13.80
CA CYS A 224 -15.13 14.52 -13.96
C CYS A 224 -14.74 14.56 -15.46
N SER A 225 -15.58 15.17 -16.29
CA SER A 225 -15.26 15.48 -17.67
C SER A 225 -14.24 16.60 -17.65
N GLU A 226 -13.12 16.36 -18.33
CA GLU A 226 -11.96 17.21 -18.58
C GLU A 226 -12.26 18.64 -19.10
N ASP A 227 -13.53 19.04 -19.20
CA ASP A 227 -14.01 20.31 -19.75
C ASP A 227 -13.96 21.49 -18.75
N GLU A 228 -13.71 21.24 -17.45
CA GLU A 228 -13.28 22.30 -16.54
C GLU A 228 -11.74 22.35 -16.55
N ASP A 229 -11.22 23.23 -17.41
CA ASP A 229 -9.79 23.55 -17.52
C ASP A 229 -9.17 23.64 -16.10
N PRO A 230 -8.18 22.81 -15.74
CA PRO A 230 -7.46 22.92 -14.46
C PRO A 230 -6.70 24.25 -14.32
N LYS A 231 -6.76 25.10 -15.35
CA LYS A 231 -6.06 26.38 -15.40
C LYS A 231 -6.91 27.45 -14.75
N HIS A 232 -6.34 27.97 -13.66
CA HIS A 232 -6.76 29.13 -12.87
C HIS A 232 -7.70 28.79 -11.70
N PHE A 233 -7.14 28.10 -10.71
CA PHE A 233 -7.38 28.47 -9.32
C PHE A 233 -6.85 29.91 -9.09
N GLU A 234 -7.54 30.91 -9.62
CA GLU A 234 -7.48 32.28 -9.07
C GLU A 234 -8.33 32.32 -7.80
N GLY A 235 -8.00 31.45 -6.83
CA GLY A 235 -8.47 31.60 -5.47
C GLY A 235 -7.80 32.83 -4.90
N ASN A 236 -8.58 33.79 -4.40
CA ASN A 236 -8.09 34.87 -3.54
C ASN A 236 -7.06 34.28 -2.57
N GLN A 237 -5.82 34.78 -2.59
CA GLN A 237 -4.71 34.37 -1.71
C GLN A 237 -4.96 34.59 -0.20
N GLU A 238 -6.21 34.81 0.21
CA GLU A 238 -6.65 35.07 1.59
C GLU A 238 -7.41 33.89 2.23
N GLN A 239 -7.67 32.78 1.53
CA GLN A 239 -8.20 31.56 2.17
C GLN A 239 -7.09 30.53 2.36
N ASP A 240 -6.99 29.97 3.58
CA ASP A 240 -6.11 28.82 3.86
C ASP A 240 -6.57 27.63 3.01
N THR A 241 -5.88 27.38 1.90
CA THR A 241 -5.99 26.18 1.08
C THR A 241 -5.24 25.02 1.76
N ASP A 242 -5.76 23.80 1.58
CA ASP A 242 -5.05 22.59 2.00
C ASP A 242 -4.09 22.22 0.87
N ASP A 243 -2.82 22.58 1.02
CA ASP A 243 -1.79 22.46 -0.03
C ASP A 243 -0.76 21.38 0.34
N HIS A 244 -0.48 20.54 -0.64
CA HIS A 244 0.46 19.43 -0.52
C HIS A 244 1.49 19.56 -1.63
N ILE A 245 2.77 19.48 -1.30
CA ILE A 245 3.85 19.45 -2.30
C ILE A 245 4.35 18.01 -2.41
N CYS A 246 4.21 17.44 -3.59
CA CYS A 246 4.67 16.10 -3.93
C CYS A 246 5.96 16.21 -4.76
N ILE A 247 7.09 15.83 -4.17
CA ILE A 247 8.37 15.76 -4.87
C ILE A 247 8.57 14.34 -5.39
N LEU A 248 8.57 14.21 -6.71
CA LEU A 248 8.82 12.96 -7.44
C LEU A 248 10.31 12.79 -7.67
N TYR A 249 10.82 11.56 -7.54
CA TYR A 249 12.20 11.23 -7.86
C TYR A 249 12.33 9.83 -8.45
N HIS A 250 13.34 9.65 -9.28
CA HIS A 250 13.57 8.43 -10.04
C HIS A 250 14.70 7.56 -9.47
N SER A 251 14.70 6.29 -9.87
CA SER A 251 15.78 5.36 -9.55
C SER A 251 17.11 5.85 -10.16
N GLY A 252 18.18 5.83 -9.36
CA GLY A 252 19.51 6.26 -9.75
C GLY A 252 19.68 7.78 -9.85
N GLU A 253 18.67 8.57 -9.51
CA GLU A 253 18.77 10.02 -9.44
C GLU A 253 19.73 10.43 -8.32
N LYS A 254 20.55 11.48 -8.55
CA LYS A 254 21.61 11.91 -7.63
C LYS A 254 21.49 13.38 -7.28
N HIS A 255 21.43 13.67 -5.98
CA HIS A 255 21.34 15.03 -5.44
C HIS A 255 22.22 15.17 -4.19
N PHE A 256 23.03 16.22 -4.13
CA PHE A 256 23.88 16.55 -2.97
C PHE A 256 24.75 15.39 -2.43
N GLY A 257 25.20 14.50 -3.31
CA GLY A 257 26.01 13.33 -2.94
C GLY A 257 25.22 12.09 -2.51
N TYR A 258 23.89 12.18 -2.47
CA TYR A 258 22.97 11.07 -2.23
C TYR A 258 22.42 10.53 -3.56
N GLU A 259 22.07 9.26 -3.59
CA GLU A 259 21.49 8.58 -4.76
C GLU A 259 20.28 7.77 -4.32
N SER A 260 19.17 7.86 -5.05
CA SER A 260 17.99 7.07 -4.71
C SER A 260 18.04 5.68 -5.37
N PRO A 261 17.88 4.57 -4.62
CA PRO A 261 17.94 3.22 -5.18
C PRO A 261 16.67 2.83 -5.97
N ARG A 262 15.58 3.60 -5.87
CA ARG A 262 14.31 3.35 -6.57
C ARG A 262 13.52 4.63 -6.79
N ALA A 263 12.59 4.61 -7.75
CA ALA A 263 11.67 5.71 -7.97
C ALA A 263 10.61 5.78 -6.85
N ASN A 264 10.36 6.97 -6.30
CA ASN A 264 9.35 7.18 -5.26
C ASN A 264 8.95 8.66 -5.15
N ARG A 265 8.23 9.02 -4.09
CA ARG A 265 7.70 10.36 -3.84
C ARG A 265 7.82 10.79 -2.37
N PHE A 266 7.93 12.09 -2.15
CA PHE A 266 7.92 12.71 -0.82
C PHE A 266 6.84 13.80 -0.74
N TYR A 267 5.93 13.72 0.24
CA TYR A 267 4.92 14.73 0.48
C TYR A 267 5.31 15.70 1.60
N PHE A 268 5.15 16.99 1.33
CA PHE A 268 5.23 18.05 2.31
C PHE A 268 3.88 18.77 2.45
N ILE A 269 3.32 18.72 3.65
CA ILE A 269 1.89 18.93 3.86
C ILE A 269 1.64 20.20 4.67
N TYR A 270 0.73 21.05 4.18
CA TYR A 270 0.05 22.07 4.97
C TYR A 270 -1.45 21.95 4.78
N ASP A 271 -2.10 21.32 5.76
CA ASP A 271 -3.48 20.89 5.65
C ASP A 271 -4.33 21.38 6.84
N PRO A 272 -4.61 22.70 6.92
CA PRO A 272 -5.32 23.30 8.04
C PRO A 272 -6.81 22.91 8.18
N LYS A 273 -7.50 22.46 7.12
CA LYS A 273 -8.91 22.01 7.20
C LYS A 273 -9.00 20.49 7.28
N GLY A 274 -8.23 19.75 6.49
CA GLY A 274 -8.11 18.30 6.58
C GLY A 274 -7.59 17.86 7.94
N SER A 275 -6.67 18.59 8.60
CA SER A 275 -6.24 18.29 9.98
C SER A 275 -7.33 18.42 11.06
N LYS A 276 -8.49 18.95 10.72
CA LYS A 276 -9.67 19.03 11.58
C LYS A 276 -10.84 18.20 11.05
N PHE A 277 -10.72 17.59 9.88
CA PHE A 277 -11.81 16.84 9.24
C PHE A 277 -13.09 17.69 9.09
N GLU A 278 -13.01 18.98 8.74
CA GLU A 278 -14.16 19.91 8.76
C GLU A 278 -15.34 19.48 7.85
N LYS A 279 -15.12 18.52 6.94
CA LYS A 279 -16.10 18.03 5.97
C LYS A 279 -17.00 16.89 6.47
N VAL A 280 -16.66 16.21 7.58
CA VAL A 280 -17.39 15.02 8.04
C VAL A 280 -18.88 15.30 8.22
N GLU A 281 -19.22 16.30 9.04
CA GLU A 281 -20.62 16.58 9.37
C GLU A 281 -21.43 16.97 8.12
N LYS A 282 -20.88 17.83 7.27
CA LYS A 282 -21.51 18.27 6.03
C LYS A 282 -21.72 17.12 5.05
N TYR A 283 -20.77 16.19 4.97
CA TYR A 283 -20.90 15.01 4.13
C TYR A 283 -22.08 14.14 4.61
N HIS A 284 -22.15 13.86 5.91
CA HIS A 284 -23.24 13.06 6.46
C HIS A 284 -24.59 13.76 6.34
N GLU A 285 -24.67 15.06 6.60
CA GLU A 285 -25.90 15.86 6.36
C GLU A 285 -26.34 15.78 4.90
N LEU A 286 -25.41 15.80 3.96
CA LEU A 286 -25.69 15.69 2.53
C LEU A 286 -26.28 14.32 2.18
N ILE A 287 -25.72 13.23 2.73
CA ILE A 287 -26.20 11.87 2.52
C ILE A 287 -27.57 11.66 3.19
N ASP A 288 -27.77 12.19 4.39
CA ASP A 288 -29.03 12.07 5.15
C ASP A 288 -30.19 12.82 4.50
N ASN A 289 -29.91 13.83 3.67
CA ASN A 289 -30.93 14.62 2.96
C ASN A 289 -31.28 14.07 1.55
N MET A 290 -30.66 12.96 1.12
CA MET A 290 -30.99 12.32 -0.17
C MET A 290 -32.33 11.58 -0.09
N GLU A 291 -33.00 11.45 -1.24
CA GLU A 291 -34.22 10.66 -1.34
C GLU A 291 -33.93 9.15 -1.19
N ASP A 292 -34.90 8.42 -0.64
CA ASP A 292 -34.82 6.96 -0.52
C ASP A 292 -34.62 6.32 -1.92
N GLY A 293 -33.62 5.44 -2.04
CA GLY A 293 -33.23 4.81 -3.30
C GLY A 293 -32.18 5.57 -4.12
N GLU A 294 -31.86 6.82 -3.77
CA GLU A 294 -30.70 7.55 -4.34
C GLU A 294 -29.48 7.51 -3.43
N ARG A 295 -29.66 7.17 -2.15
CA ARG A 295 -28.61 7.13 -1.15
C ARG A 295 -27.63 5.97 -1.42
N PRO A 296 -26.31 6.21 -1.40
CA PRO A 296 -25.35 5.10 -1.46
C PRO A 296 -25.42 4.25 -0.19
N GLU A 297 -25.51 2.93 -0.35
CA GLU A 297 -25.47 1.95 0.77
C GLU A 297 -24.02 1.47 1.05
N ARG A 298 -23.07 1.95 0.24
CA ARG A 298 -21.66 1.57 0.30
C ARG A 298 -20.81 2.83 0.38
N HIS A 299 -19.86 2.86 1.30
CA HIS A 299 -19.02 4.02 1.53
C HIS A 299 -17.54 3.65 1.66
N MET A 300 -16.67 4.50 1.10
CA MET A 300 -15.23 4.45 1.32
C MET A 300 -14.76 5.69 2.06
N PHE A 301 -14.04 5.50 3.16
CA PHE A 301 -13.52 6.59 3.98
C PHE A 301 -12.02 6.44 4.24
N ALA A 302 -11.30 7.56 4.18
CA ALA A 302 -9.85 7.62 4.34
C ALA A 302 -9.36 8.98 4.86
N GLY A 303 -8.03 9.12 4.95
CA GLY A 303 -7.34 10.37 5.31
C GLY A 303 -7.16 10.59 6.81
N TYR A 304 -7.41 9.57 7.64
CA TYR A 304 -7.40 9.66 9.11
C TYR A 304 -6.07 10.18 9.67
N GLN A 305 -4.97 9.91 8.98
CA GLN A 305 -3.63 10.36 9.30
C GLN A 305 -3.49 11.89 9.29
N TYR A 306 -4.33 12.64 8.56
CA TYR A 306 -4.26 14.10 8.57
C TYR A 306 -4.59 14.71 9.95
N LEU A 307 -5.33 13.98 10.81
CA LEU A 307 -5.59 14.41 12.18
C LEU A 307 -4.35 14.43 13.09
N GLU A 308 -3.20 13.90 12.63
CA GLU A 308 -1.91 13.99 13.35
C GLU A 308 -1.42 15.44 13.48
N GLY A 309 -1.85 16.33 12.58
CA GLY A 309 -1.59 17.76 12.68
C GLY A 309 -2.32 18.46 13.84
N SER A 310 -3.26 17.78 14.50
CA SER A 310 -4.06 18.31 15.60
C SER A 310 -3.59 17.81 16.98
N PRO A 311 -3.78 18.59 18.06
CA PRO A 311 -3.58 18.11 19.42
C PRO A 311 -4.42 16.85 19.73
N LYS A 312 -3.81 15.87 20.41
CA LYS A 312 -4.40 14.56 20.73
C LYS A 312 -5.87 14.57 21.19
N GLU A 313 -6.27 15.51 22.05
CA GLU A 313 -7.68 15.58 22.51
C GLU A 313 -8.64 16.07 21.43
N LYS A 314 -8.21 16.95 20.53
CA LYS A 314 -9.01 17.34 19.37
C LYS A 314 -9.11 16.18 18.38
N THR A 315 -8.00 15.49 18.15
CA THR A 315 -7.93 14.27 17.33
C THR A 315 -8.91 13.22 17.84
N ARG A 316 -8.89 12.92 19.15
CA ARG A 316 -9.87 12.02 19.80
C ARG A 316 -11.32 12.47 19.54
N ALA A 317 -11.64 13.73 19.80
CA ALA A 317 -13.00 14.24 19.62
C ALA A 317 -13.51 14.13 18.17
N ARG A 318 -12.61 14.24 17.17
CA ARG A 318 -12.95 13.98 15.76
C ARG A 318 -13.25 12.51 15.51
N PHE A 319 -12.46 11.58 16.04
CA PHE A 319 -12.76 10.15 15.96
C PHE A 319 -14.08 9.77 16.65
N GLU A 320 -14.37 10.33 17.82
CA GLU A 320 -15.67 10.16 18.49
C GLU A 320 -16.83 10.72 17.67
N THR A 321 -16.58 11.73 16.83
CA THR A 321 -17.59 12.29 15.93
C THR A 321 -17.83 11.37 14.73
N MET A 322 -16.78 10.86 14.10
CA MET A 322 -16.89 9.85 13.04
C MET A 322 -17.55 8.57 13.56
N GLU A 323 -17.21 8.11 14.76
CA GLU A 323 -17.83 6.98 15.43
C GLU A 323 -19.35 7.12 15.50
N ARG A 324 -19.86 8.27 15.97
CA ARG A 324 -21.31 8.53 16.03
C ARG A 324 -21.94 8.50 14.65
N LYS A 325 -21.28 9.12 13.65
CA LYS A 325 -21.79 9.17 12.28
C LYS A 325 -21.84 7.81 11.60
N TRP A 326 -20.84 6.96 11.82
CA TRP A 326 -20.85 5.60 11.27
C TRP A 326 -21.84 4.70 12.02
N ALA A 327 -22.00 4.90 13.33
CA ALA A 327 -23.05 4.24 14.10
C ALA A 327 -24.45 4.62 13.58
N GLU A 328 -24.70 5.90 13.29
CA GLU A 328 -25.96 6.39 12.71
C GLU A 328 -26.24 5.70 11.35
N MET A 329 -25.24 5.58 10.46
CA MET A 329 -25.38 4.84 9.20
C MET A 329 -25.78 3.38 9.44
N LYS A 330 -25.10 2.69 10.37
CA LYS A 330 -25.35 1.28 10.71
C LYS A 330 -26.69 1.05 11.41
N GLU A 331 -27.17 2.03 12.17
CA GLU A 331 -28.48 1.98 12.81
C GLU A 331 -29.61 2.13 11.79
N GLN A 332 -29.40 3.01 10.80
CA GLN A 332 -30.35 3.21 9.70
C GLN A 332 -30.41 1.99 8.78
N ASP A 333 -29.25 1.42 8.43
CA ASP A 333 -29.15 0.18 7.68
C ASP A 333 -28.01 -0.71 8.22
N PRO A 334 -28.32 -1.83 8.88
CA PRO A 334 -27.31 -2.79 9.34
C PRO A 334 -26.45 -3.42 8.23
N GLN A 335 -26.93 -3.41 6.99
CA GLN A 335 -26.20 -3.96 5.83
C GLN A 335 -25.29 -2.93 5.15
N HIS A 336 -25.45 -1.64 5.49
CA HIS A 336 -24.65 -0.52 4.99
C HIS A 336 -23.17 -0.84 5.10
N THR A 337 -22.44 -0.77 4.00
CA THR A 337 -21.07 -1.28 3.93
C THR A 337 -20.07 -0.14 3.99
N ILE A 338 -19.14 -0.21 4.94
CA ILE A 338 -18.09 0.80 5.13
C ILE A 338 -16.72 0.17 4.87
N HIS A 339 -16.00 0.72 3.91
CA HIS A 339 -14.59 0.46 3.66
C HIS A 339 -13.75 1.57 4.29
N ALA A 340 -12.77 1.20 5.11
CA ALA A 340 -11.77 2.12 5.65
C ALA A 340 -10.42 1.86 4.95
N GLU A 341 -9.93 2.86 4.22
CA GLU A 341 -8.56 2.83 3.67
C GLU A 341 -7.60 3.40 4.72
N LEU A 342 -6.59 2.62 5.09
CA LEU A 342 -5.48 3.10 5.92
C LEU A 342 -4.41 3.72 5.03
N ALA A 343 -3.67 4.64 5.63
CA ALA A 343 -2.50 5.27 5.02
C ALA A 343 -1.42 5.44 6.11
N HIS A 344 -0.34 6.12 5.76
CA HIS A 344 0.81 6.25 6.65
C HIS A 344 0.50 7.07 7.91
N PHE A 345 0.64 6.47 9.10
CA PHE A 345 0.51 7.14 10.40
C PHE A 345 1.89 7.36 11.02
N ASN A 346 2.21 8.59 11.45
CA ASN A 346 3.44 8.90 12.18
C ASN A 346 3.25 8.82 13.70
N LEU A 347 2.01 8.83 14.21
CA LEU A 347 1.69 8.89 15.63
C LEU A 347 0.83 7.70 16.05
N ASP A 348 1.38 6.82 16.88
CA ASP A 348 0.72 5.59 17.39
C ASP A 348 -0.69 5.85 17.93
N HIS A 349 -0.88 6.96 18.65
CA HIS A 349 -2.17 7.26 19.27
C HIS A 349 -3.28 7.57 18.26
N THR A 350 -2.95 8.06 17.05
CA THR A 350 -3.94 8.31 15.99
C THR A 350 -4.44 6.99 15.43
N LEU A 351 -3.54 6.07 15.11
CA LEU A 351 -3.90 4.70 14.68
C LEU A 351 -4.69 3.96 15.77
N HIS A 352 -4.33 4.13 17.04
CA HIS A 352 -5.12 3.60 18.16
C HIS A 352 -6.56 4.11 18.14
N PHE A 353 -6.77 5.41 17.87
CA PHE A 353 -8.11 5.96 17.81
C PHE A 353 -8.90 5.43 16.61
N VAL A 354 -8.28 5.24 15.45
CA VAL A 354 -8.90 4.55 14.30
C VAL A 354 -9.41 3.18 14.74
N MET A 355 -8.53 2.33 15.29
CA MET A 355 -8.86 0.99 15.75
C MET A 355 -10.00 1.00 16.79
N LYS A 356 -9.90 1.88 17.79
CA LYS A 356 -10.85 1.93 18.91
C LYS A 356 -12.23 2.46 18.51
N HIS A 357 -12.28 3.49 17.68
CA HIS A 357 -13.51 4.23 17.41
C HIS A 357 -14.19 3.81 16.10
N LEU A 358 -13.44 3.35 15.10
CA LEU A 358 -13.97 3.12 13.75
C LEU A 358 -14.14 1.64 13.39
N PHE A 359 -13.21 0.75 13.78
CA PHE A 359 -13.20 -0.64 13.28
C PHE A 359 -14.45 -1.46 13.59
N LYS A 360 -15.12 -1.19 14.70
CA LYS A 360 -16.41 -1.80 15.06
C LYS A 360 -17.58 -1.46 14.12
N PHE A 361 -17.37 -0.50 13.21
CA PHE A 361 -18.32 -0.11 12.18
C PHE A 361 -17.75 -0.30 10.76
N THR A 362 -16.53 -0.83 10.63
CA THR A 362 -15.84 -1.09 9.36
C THR A 362 -16.09 -2.52 8.90
N ASP A 363 -16.63 -2.71 7.69
CA ASP A 363 -16.80 -4.05 7.12
C ASP A 363 -15.59 -4.48 6.28
N SER A 364 -14.95 -3.52 5.60
CA SER A 364 -13.79 -3.75 4.74
C SER A 364 -12.62 -2.86 5.13
N LEU A 365 -11.40 -3.40 5.14
CA LEU A 365 -10.17 -2.67 5.41
C LEU A 365 -9.27 -2.69 4.17
N GLY A 366 -8.68 -1.56 3.79
CA GLY A 366 -7.66 -1.47 2.75
C GLY A 366 -6.34 -0.94 3.32
N LEU A 367 -5.21 -1.55 2.94
CA LEU A 367 -3.88 -1.19 3.45
C LEU A 367 -2.72 -1.79 2.63
N ASN A 368 -1.52 -1.20 2.76
CA ASN A 368 -0.26 -1.75 2.25
C ASN A 368 0.61 -2.40 3.34
N GLU A 369 1.84 -2.83 2.98
CA GLU A 369 2.81 -3.43 3.92
C GLU A 369 3.15 -2.56 5.12
N HIS A 370 3.33 -1.25 4.94
CA HIS A 370 3.68 -0.34 6.02
C HIS A 370 2.52 -0.21 7.01
N GLU A 371 1.29 0.00 6.54
CA GLU A 371 0.14 0.07 7.45
C GLU A 371 -0.16 -1.28 8.11
N MET A 372 0.11 -2.42 7.46
CA MET A 372 0.02 -3.75 8.06
C MET A 372 0.92 -3.85 9.30
N TYR A 373 2.20 -3.47 9.15
CA TYR A 373 3.15 -3.47 10.25
C TYR A 373 2.73 -2.53 11.37
N SER A 374 2.34 -1.30 11.04
CA SER A 374 1.88 -0.32 12.03
C SER A 374 0.66 -0.84 12.81
N LEU A 375 -0.30 -1.48 12.13
CA LEU A 375 -1.50 -2.01 12.77
C LEU A 375 -1.19 -3.17 13.71
N LEU A 376 -0.38 -4.12 13.28
CA LEU A 376 0.04 -5.27 14.09
C LEU A 376 0.87 -4.85 15.31
N ASN A 377 1.85 -3.96 15.11
CA ASN A 377 2.68 -3.46 16.20
C ASN A 377 1.86 -2.66 17.21
N GLN A 378 0.87 -1.89 16.74
CA GLN A 378 -0.02 -1.17 17.63
C GLN A 378 -0.89 -2.10 18.48
N TYR A 379 -1.37 -3.20 17.90
CA TYR A 379 -2.04 -4.24 18.66
C TYR A 379 -1.10 -4.85 19.71
N ILE A 380 0.10 -5.27 19.31
CA ILE A 380 1.11 -5.89 20.19
C ILE A 380 1.42 -4.97 21.37
N PHE A 381 1.67 -3.69 21.11
CA PHE A 381 1.96 -2.70 22.14
C PHE A 381 0.88 -2.66 23.23
N TYR A 382 -0.39 -2.59 22.83
CA TYR A 382 -1.49 -2.56 23.80
C TYR A 382 -1.74 -3.91 24.47
N TYR A 383 -1.62 -5.01 23.73
CA TYR A 383 -1.74 -6.35 24.30
C TYR A 383 -0.71 -6.57 25.41
N ASN A 384 0.57 -6.31 25.13
CA ASN A 384 1.68 -6.43 26.06
C ASN A 384 1.50 -5.51 27.28
N ARG A 385 1.03 -4.28 27.07
CA ARG A 385 0.72 -3.33 28.16
C ARG A 385 -0.38 -3.84 29.07
N ASP A 386 -1.43 -4.42 28.50
CA ASP A 386 -2.62 -4.87 29.24
C ASP A 386 -2.41 -6.26 29.88
N HIS A 387 -1.42 -7.03 29.42
CA HIS A 387 -1.02 -8.36 29.91
C HIS A 387 0.47 -8.40 30.32
N PRO A 388 0.89 -7.62 31.34
CA PRO A 388 2.30 -7.51 31.72
C PRO A 388 2.89 -8.77 32.38
N ASP A 389 2.04 -9.69 32.83
CA ASP A 389 2.43 -10.94 33.49
C ASP A 389 2.59 -12.12 32.49
N GLU A 390 2.28 -11.92 31.21
CA GLU A 390 2.41 -12.90 30.13
C GLU A 390 3.73 -12.72 29.35
N ASP A 391 4.13 -13.77 28.61
CA ASP A 391 5.26 -13.69 27.69
C ASP A 391 5.00 -12.61 26.63
N GLN A 392 5.89 -11.61 26.58
CA GLN A 392 5.73 -10.45 25.72
C GLN A 392 5.82 -10.86 24.25
N ILE A 393 4.85 -10.44 23.45
CA ILE A 393 4.86 -10.67 22.01
C ILE A 393 5.89 -9.72 21.40
N PRO A 394 6.87 -10.22 20.62
CA PRO A 394 7.84 -9.35 19.95
C PRO A 394 7.15 -8.52 18.86
N GLU A 395 7.55 -7.27 18.72
CA GLU A 395 7.13 -6.40 17.63
C GLU A 395 7.68 -6.91 16.29
N TYR A 396 6.93 -6.68 15.21
CA TYR A 396 7.41 -6.92 13.87
C TYR A 396 8.40 -5.83 13.46
N GLU A 397 9.55 -6.24 12.96
CA GLU A 397 10.47 -5.32 12.31
C GLU A 397 9.89 -4.89 10.96
N ALA A 398 9.57 -3.60 10.84
CA ALA A 398 9.17 -3.04 9.56
C ALA A 398 10.37 -3.12 8.60
N HIS A 399 10.23 -3.91 7.54
CA HIS A 399 11.24 -3.96 6.50
C HIS A 399 10.92 -2.90 5.43
N ASN A 400 11.92 -2.10 5.07
CA ASN A 400 11.82 -1.14 3.96
C ASN A 400 11.82 -1.81 2.57
N SER A 401 11.70 -3.14 2.53
CA SER A 401 11.73 -3.96 1.32
C SER A 401 10.35 -4.51 1.01
N ARG A 402 10.14 -4.77 -0.28
CA ARG A 402 8.95 -5.44 -0.81
C ARG A 402 8.74 -6.79 -0.12
N LEU A 403 7.55 -7.01 0.43
CA LEU A 403 7.21 -8.30 1.02
C LEU A 403 7.05 -9.36 -0.06
N THR A 404 7.42 -10.59 0.27
CA THR A 404 7.05 -11.74 -0.56
C THR A 404 5.57 -12.08 -0.36
N PRO A 405 4.92 -12.77 -1.32
CA PRO A 405 3.59 -13.34 -1.15
C PRO A 405 3.41 -14.11 0.18
N ASN A 406 4.39 -14.93 0.55
CA ASN A 406 4.34 -15.75 1.76
C ASN A 406 4.39 -14.90 3.03
N ASN A 407 5.29 -13.91 3.09
CA ASN A 407 5.37 -13.02 4.24
C ASN A 407 4.10 -12.19 4.38
N SER A 408 3.52 -11.74 3.27
CA SER A 408 2.25 -11.00 3.26
C SER A 408 1.12 -11.84 3.84
N LEU A 409 0.96 -13.08 3.38
CA LEU A 409 -0.06 -14.01 3.89
C LEU A 409 0.14 -14.33 5.38
N HIS A 410 1.39 -14.42 5.83
CA HIS A 410 1.69 -14.63 7.25
C HIS A 410 1.23 -13.44 8.11
N LEU A 411 1.54 -12.21 7.69
CA LEU A 411 1.09 -11.00 8.40
C LEU A 411 -0.44 -10.87 8.38
N ILE A 412 -1.08 -11.19 7.25
CA ILE A 412 -2.55 -11.19 7.13
C ILE A 412 -3.19 -12.24 8.05
N ASN A 413 -2.62 -13.44 8.11
CA ASN A 413 -3.07 -14.48 9.04
C ASN A 413 -2.98 -13.99 10.49
N ASP A 414 -1.89 -13.33 10.85
CA ASP A 414 -1.70 -12.79 12.18
C ASP A 414 -2.67 -11.64 12.49
N LEU A 415 -2.93 -10.74 11.52
CA LEU A 415 -3.95 -9.71 11.65
C LEU A 415 -5.32 -10.32 11.91
N ILE A 416 -5.71 -11.33 11.14
CA ILE A 416 -7.01 -11.99 11.30
C ILE A 416 -7.09 -12.70 12.65
N THR A 417 -6.15 -13.60 12.92
CA THR A 417 -6.24 -14.54 14.04
C THR A 417 -5.91 -13.91 15.39
N LYS A 418 -4.96 -12.97 15.44
CA LYS A 418 -4.53 -12.33 16.70
C LYS A 418 -5.35 -11.09 17.02
N TYR A 419 -5.89 -10.40 16.01
CA TYR A 419 -6.58 -9.13 16.23
C TYR A 419 -8.05 -9.13 15.82
N LEU A 420 -8.39 -9.46 14.58
CA LEU A 420 -9.77 -9.32 14.11
C LEU A 420 -10.73 -10.31 14.78
N LEU A 421 -10.28 -11.54 15.04
CA LEU A 421 -11.10 -12.58 15.68
C LEU A 421 -11.11 -12.53 17.20
N THR A 422 -10.22 -11.74 17.83
CA THR A 422 -10.09 -11.71 19.30
C THR A 422 -10.98 -10.67 19.97
N ASP A 423 -11.36 -9.61 19.25
CA ASP A 423 -12.34 -8.61 19.71
C ASP A 423 -13.70 -8.87 19.08
N ASP A 424 -14.70 -9.21 19.91
CA ASP A 424 -16.06 -9.52 19.49
C ASP A 424 -16.82 -8.33 18.88
N LYS A 425 -16.28 -7.11 19.04
CA LYS A 425 -16.82 -5.89 18.43
C LYS A 425 -16.29 -5.64 17.03
N ASN A 426 -15.22 -6.31 16.60
CA ASN A 426 -14.71 -6.16 15.25
C ASN A 426 -15.68 -6.85 14.27
N ILE A 427 -16.19 -6.08 13.32
CA ILE A 427 -17.09 -6.60 12.27
C ILE A 427 -16.42 -6.72 10.90
N ILE A 428 -15.12 -6.36 10.83
CA ILE A 428 -14.31 -6.43 9.62
C ILE A 428 -14.37 -7.86 9.09
N SER A 429 -14.82 -8.00 7.86
CA SER A 429 -15.04 -9.27 7.17
C SER A 429 -14.49 -9.29 5.76
N ARG A 430 -13.82 -8.20 5.35
CA ARG A 430 -13.03 -8.09 4.12
C ARG A 430 -11.75 -7.30 4.40
N ILE A 431 -10.63 -7.77 3.85
CA ILE A 431 -9.32 -7.12 3.90
C ILE A 431 -8.78 -7.10 2.49
N GLN A 432 -8.40 -5.93 2.00
CA GLN A 432 -7.72 -5.75 0.74
C GLN A 432 -6.30 -5.25 1.03
N TYR A 433 -5.35 -6.15 0.84
CA TYR A 433 -3.94 -5.87 1.01
C TYR A 433 -3.30 -5.66 -0.36
N HIS A 434 -2.70 -4.49 -0.56
CA HIS A 434 -2.03 -4.13 -1.80
C HIS A 434 -0.57 -3.83 -1.55
N THR A 435 0.31 -4.39 -2.38
CA THR A 435 1.73 -4.10 -2.35
C THR A 435 2.28 -4.17 -3.76
N LEU A 436 3.56 -3.83 -3.93
CA LEU A 436 4.19 -3.90 -5.23
C LEU A 436 4.23 -5.36 -5.71
N GLY A 437 3.56 -5.61 -6.84
CA GLY A 437 3.62 -6.84 -7.63
C GLY A 437 2.89 -8.07 -7.10
N HIS A 438 2.16 -7.97 -5.99
CA HIS A 438 1.05 -8.89 -5.70
C HIS A 438 -0.02 -8.21 -4.84
N MET A 439 -1.24 -8.75 -4.88
CA MET A 439 -2.38 -8.29 -4.09
C MET A 439 -3.08 -9.45 -3.43
N VAL A 440 -3.66 -9.22 -2.26
CA VAL A 440 -4.43 -10.21 -1.51
C VAL A 440 -5.77 -9.61 -1.13
N THR A 441 -6.84 -10.36 -1.37
CA THR A 441 -8.18 -10.04 -0.87
C THR A 441 -8.65 -11.19 -0.02
N CYS A 442 -8.80 -10.95 1.28
CA CYS A 442 -9.37 -11.89 2.23
C CYS A 442 -10.79 -11.48 2.56
N TYR A 443 -11.73 -12.40 2.56
CA TYR A 443 -13.11 -12.11 2.89
C TYR A 443 -13.83 -13.31 3.50
N ASP A 444 -14.88 -13.02 4.28
CA ASP A 444 -15.85 -13.99 4.76
C ASP A 444 -16.85 -14.32 3.61
N PRO A 445 -16.85 -15.55 3.07
CA PRO A 445 -17.69 -15.94 1.95
C PRO A 445 -19.18 -16.01 2.31
N GLU A 446 -19.55 -15.98 3.60
CA GLU A 446 -20.94 -15.86 4.01
C GLU A 446 -21.44 -14.42 3.87
N LYS A 447 -20.54 -13.42 3.96
CA LYS A 447 -20.88 -11.99 3.92
C LYS A 447 -20.57 -11.31 2.59
N TRP A 448 -19.65 -11.85 1.79
CA TRP A 448 -19.22 -11.24 0.54
C TRP A 448 -19.35 -12.20 -0.63
N GLU A 449 -19.61 -11.65 -1.82
CA GLU A 449 -19.45 -12.36 -3.07
C GLU A 449 -17.99 -12.70 -3.34
N SER A 450 -17.74 -13.52 -4.37
CA SER A 450 -16.38 -13.90 -4.76
C SER A 450 -15.49 -12.66 -4.95
N GLY A 451 -14.26 -12.72 -4.44
CA GLY A 451 -13.26 -11.65 -4.60
C GLY A 451 -12.50 -11.70 -5.92
N GLU A 452 -12.84 -12.63 -6.82
CA GLU A 452 -12.14 -12.87 -8.08
C GLU A 452 -12.06 -11.62 -8.97
N ASP A 453 -13.20 -11.02 -9.28
CA ASP A 453 -13.29 -9.83 -10.14
C ASP A 453 -12.57 -8.64 -9.49
N SER A 454 -12.75 -8.45 -8.19
CA SER A 454 -12.02 -7.48 -7.38
C SER A 454 -10.50 -7.65 -7.49
N LEU A 455 -9.98 -8.87 -7.32
CA LEU A 455 -8.55 -9.16 -7.40
C LEU A 455 -7.98 -8.90 -8.79
N PHE A 456 -8.67 -9.35 -9.84
CA PHE A 456 -8.22 -9.11 -11.22
C PHE A 456 -8.21 -7.62 -11.56
N ARG A 457 -9.32 -6.91 -11.34
CA ARG A 457 -9.41 -5.48 -11.69
C ARG A 457 -8.45 -4.63 -10.86
N SER A 458 -8.34 -4.89 -9.56
CA SER A 458 -7.35 -4.24 -8.69
C SER A 458 -5.93 -4.49 -9.18
N GLY A 459 -5.61 -5.75 -9.49
CA GLY A 459 -4.28 -6.13 -9.97
C GLY A 459 -3.92 -5.50 -11.32
N TYR A 460 -4.93 -5.22 -12.15
CA TYR A 460 -4.74 -4.52 -13.42
C TYR A 460 -4.50 -3.02 -13.23
N THR A 461 -5.06 -2.42 -12.18
CA THR A 461 -4.97 -0.98 -11.92
C THR A 461 -3.53 -0.50 -11.89
N SER A 462 -2.60 -1.30 -11.36
CA SER A 462 -1.15 -1.00 -11.39
C SER A 462 -0.56 -0.87 -12.80
N ALA A 463 -1.12 -1.57 -13.79
CA ALA A 463 -0.70 -1.50 -15.18
C ALA A 463 -1.28 -0.27 -15.91
N ASP A 464 -2.44 0.25 -15.50
CA ASP A 464 -3.04 1.48 -16.07
C ASP A 464 -2.06 2.66 -15.97
N TYR A 465 -1.31 2.73 -14.86
CA TYR A 465 -0.29 3.75 -14.61
C TYR A 465 0.93 3.71 -15.55
N CYS A 466 1.06 2.66 -16.34
CA CYS A 466 2.07 2.50 -17.38
C CYS A 466 1.62 3.06 -18.75
N ASN A 467 0.43 3.68 -18.83
CA ASN A 467 -0.16 4.21 -20.06
C ASN A 467 -0.16 3.19 -21.21
N ILE A 468 -0.49 1.94 -20.88
CA ILE A 468 -0.61 0.89 -21.89
C ILE A 468 -1.92 1.14 -22.65
N PRO A 469 -1.91 1.27 -23.99
CA PRO A 469 -3.13 1.46 -24.74
C PRO A 469 -4.05 0.25 -24.54
N THR A 470 -5.12 0.41 -23.75
CA THR A 470 -6.10 -0.65 -23.48
C THR A 470 -6.91 -1.02 -24.73
N LYS A 471 -7.05 -0.08 -25.69
CA LYS A 471 -7.91 -0.27 -26.88
C LYS A 471 -7.26 -1.05 -28.02
N GLU A 472 -6.00 -1.44 -27.91
CA GLU A 472 -5.32 -2.23 -28.91
C GLU A 472 -4.52 -3.34 -28.23
N VAL A 473 -5.20 -4.45 -27.93
CA VAL A 473 -4.54 -5.77 -27.79
C VAL A 473 -4.03 -6.17 -29.18
N GLU A 474 -3.08 -5.41 -29.72
CA GLU A 474 -2.40 -5.78 -30.93
C GLU A 474 -1.59 -7.05 -30.65
N PRO A 475 -1.50 -7.98 -31.63
CA PRO A 475 -0.63 -9.15 -31.53
C PRO A 475 0.84 -8.80 -31.22
N ASN A 476 1.23 -7.53 -31.36
CA ASN A 476 2.58 -7.01 -31.13
C ASN A 476 2.71 -6.17 -29.84
N ILE A 477 1.73 -6.14 -28.93
CA ILE A 477 1.85 -5.37 -27.67
C ILE A 477 3.14 -5.71 -26.91
N CYS A 478 3.60 -6.97 -26.98
CA CYS A 478 4.83 -7.45 -26.36
C CYS A 478 6.13 -6.96 -27.03
N LYS A 479 6.02 -6.33 -28.20
CA LYS A 479 7.09 -5.59 -28.88
C LYS A 479 6.97 -4.07 -28.69
N SER A 480 5.85 -3.60 -28.13
CA SER A 480 5.63 -2.18 -27.89
C SER A 480 6.61 -1.64 -26.85
N HIS A 481 6.89 -0.34 -26.94
CA HIS A 481 7.73 0.34 -25.96
C HIS A 481 7.08 0.32 -24.56
N SER A 482 5.75 0.41 -24.48
CA SER A 482 4.98 0.36 -23.22
C SER A 482 5.12 -0.99 -22.50
N PHE A 483 5.19 -2.10 -23.24
CA PHE A 483 5.42 -3.42 -22.63
C PHE A 483 6.81 -3.54 -21.98
N LYS A 484 7.83 -2.89 -22.56
CA LYS A 484 9.18 -2.85 -21.96
C LYS A 484 9.21 -2.07 -20.63
N LYS A 485 8.21 -1.23 -20.38
CA LYS A 485 8.02 -0.52 -19.10
C LYS A 485 7.35 -1.39 -18.05
N LEU A 486 6.79 -2.55 -18.37
CA LEU A 486 6.28 -3.45 -17.35
C LEU A 486 7.41 -4.27 -16.71
N ASP A 487 7.27 -4.49 -15.42
CA ASP A 487 8.02 -5.43 -14.61
C ASP A 487 7.13 -6.56 -14.11
N LEU A 488 7.68 -7.76 -14.22
CA LEU A 488 7.19 -8.94 -13.51
C LEU A 488 8.18 -9.42 -12.46
N GLN A 489 9.25 -8.65 -12.16
CA GLN A 489 10.09 -8.92 -11.00
C GLN A 489 9.17 -9.11 -9.80
N GLY A 490 9.25 -10.29 -9.18
CA GLY A 490 8.41 -10.72 -8.07
C GLY A 490 7.20 -11.59 -8.42
N LEU A 491 7.11 -12.11 -9.65
CA LEU A 491 6.71 -13.51 -9.80
C LEU A 491 7.79 -14.34 -9.06
N PRO A 492 7.49 -15.04 -7.95
CA PRO A 492 8.50 -15.82 -7.27
C PRO A 492 9.05 -16.90 -8.20
N GLU A 493 10.37 -16.91 -8.37
CA GLU A 493 11.11 -17.93 -9.11
C GLU A 493 10.96 -19.26 -8.37
N GLY A 494 9.92 -20.04 -8.74
CA GLY A 494 9.48 -21.16 -7.95
C GLY A 494 8.84 -20.70 -6.64
N MET A 495 7.52 -20.49 -6.67
CA MET A 495 6.69 -20.55 -5.47
C MET A 495 6.84 -21.96 -4.87
N LYS A 496 7.91 -22.16 -4.10
CA LYS A 496 8.15 -23.39 -3.33
C LYS A 496 7.07 -23.41 -2.26
N LEU A 497 6.18 -24.38 -2.46
CA LEU A 497 5.14 -24.80 -1.56
C LEU A 497 5.69 -24.89 -0.15
N ILE A 498 4.96 -24.27 0.79
CA ILE A 498 5.25 -24.40 2.21
C ILE A 498 5.24 -25.89 2.57
N ASP A 499 6.36 -26.34 3.11
CA ASP A 499 6.51 -27.68 3.64
C ASP A 499 5.82 -27.75 5.02
N ARG A 500 5.04 -28.83 5.17
CA ARG A 500 4.25 -29.32 6.33
C ARG A 500 2.85 -28.73 6.54
N GLU A 501 1.89 -29.52 6.01
CA GLU A 501 0.42 -29.55 6.16
C GLU A 501 -0.49 -28.79 5.20
N TYR A 502 0.02 -28.02 4.23
CA TYR A 502 -0.81 -27.51 3.13
C TYR A 502 -0.10 -27.67 1.78
N THR A 503 -0.13 -28.90 1.25
CA THR A 503 0.42 -29.20 -0.07
C THR A 503 -0.58 -28.85 -1.15
N PHE A 504 -0.20 -28.17 -2.25
CA PHE A 504 -0.53 -28.61 -3.62
C PHE A 504 0.44 -28.04 -4.67
N SER A 505 1.24 -28.93 -5.28
CA SER A 505 1.90 -28.71 -6.58
C SER A 505 0.87 -28.93 -7.71
N LYS A 506 0.92 -28.23 -8.84
CA LYS A 506 1.94 -28.40 -9.89
C LYS A 506 2.05 -27.21 -10.84
N ALA A 507 3.31 -26.91 -11.17
CA ALA A 507 3.75 -26.24 -12.38
C ALA A 507 3.05 -26.75 -13.66
N HIS A 508 2.58 -25.81 -14.49
CA HIS A 508 2.76 -25.71 -15.95
C HIS A 508 1.72 -24.70 -16.47
N LEU A 509 2.16 -23.52 -16.94
CA LEU A 509 1.36 -22.72 -17.86
C LEU A 509 1.35 -23.44 -19.21
N GLN A 510 0.50 -24.46 -19.35
CA GLN A 510 0.17 -25.08 -20.63
C GLN A 510 -0.98 -24.33 -21.31
N GLU A 511 -1.03 -24.41 -22.63
CA GLU A 511 -2.03 -23.76 -23.48
C GLU A 511 -3.47 -24.02 -22.99
N GLY A 512 -4.22 -22.93 -22.79
CA GLY A 512 -5.63 -22.98 -22.37
C GLY A 512 -5.87 -22.55 -20.92
N VAL A 513 -5.28 -21.43 -20.49
CA VAL A 513 -5.51 -20.82 -19.16
C VAL A 513 -7.01 -20.62 -18.94
N GLU A 514 -7.63 -21.53 -18.19
CA GLU A 514 -8.89 -21.28 -17.52
C GLU A 514 -8.60 -20.27 -16.39
N THR A 515 -9.48 -19.30 -16.20
CA THR A 515 -9.30 -18.12 -15.32
C THR A 515 -8.90 -18.46 -13.88
N GLN A 516 -9.17 -19.69 -13.44
CA GLN A 516 -8.91 -20.20 -12.09
C GLN A 516 -7.41 -20.37 -11.74
N ASP A 517 -6.49 -20.38 -12.72
CA ASP A 517 -5.07 -20.65 -12.45
C ASP A 517 -4.24 -19.40 -12.04
N LEU A 518 -4.79 -18.18 -12.19
CA LEU A 518 -4.07 -16.94 -11.90
C LEU A 518 -4.22 -16.46 -10.46
N ILE A 519 -5.34 -16.81 -9.81
CA ILE A 519 -5.60 -16.50 -8.40
C ILE A 519 -5.45 -17.76 -7.57
N GLN A 520 -4.67 -17.68 -6.51
CA GLN A 520 -4.56 -18.76 -5.54
C GLN A 520 -5.40 -18.44 -4.32
N TYR A 521 -6.29 -19.36 -3.94
CA TYR A 521 -7.13 -19.21 -2.76
C TYR A 521 -6.60 -20.02 -1.58
N ILE A 522 -6.60 -19.42 -0.40
CA ILE A 522 -6.17 -20.02 0.86
C ILE A 522 -7.25 -19.77 1.90
N LYS A 523 -7.70 -20.82 2.58
CA LYS A 523 -8.59 -20.67 3.73
C LYS A 523 -7.75 -20.44 5.00
N ILE A 524 -8.06 -19.41 5.77
CA ILE A 524 -7.38 -19.14 7.03
C ILE A 524 -7.97 -20.05 8.11
N GLU A 525 -7.12 -20.91 8.69
CA GLU A 525 -7.53 -21.91 9.68
C GLU A 525 -8.16 -21.25 10.92
N GLY A 526 -9.22 -21.87 11.45
CA GLY A 526 -9.94 -21.34 12.62
C GLY A 526 -10.75 -20.07 12.35
N SER A 527 -10.85 -19.61 11.10
CA SER A 527 -11.59 -18.41 10.72
C SER A 527 -12.60 -18.65 9.59
N PRO A 528 -13.56 -17.72 9.37
CA PRO A 528 -14.40 -17.75 8.18
C PRO A 528 -13.69 -17.25 6.92
N PHE A 529 -12.51 -16.66 7.02
CA PHE A 529 -11.87 -15.97 5.89
C PHE A 529 -11.30 -16.94 4.85
N ILE A 530 -11.51 -16.58 3.58
CA ILE A 530 -10.80 -17.10 2.43
C ILE A 530 -10.04 -15.95 1.79
N CYS A 531 -8.76 -16.17 1.47
CA CYS A 531 -7.84 -15.20 0.91
C CYS A 531 -7.44 -15.61 -0.51
N GLY A 532 -7.79 -14.77 -1.48
CA GLY A 532 -7.26 -14.88 -2.84
C GLY A 532 -6.01 -14.02 -3.01
N ILE A 533 -4.96 -14.56 -3.60
CA ILE A 533 -3.72 -13.85 -3.94
C ILE A 533 -3.48 -13.88 -5.45
N ILE A 534 -3.10 -12.74 -6.01
CA ILE A 534 -2.75 -12.58 -7.42
C ILE A 534 -1.43 -11.83 -7.55
N SER A 535 -0.55 -12.27 -8.44
CA SER A 535 0.63 -11.49 -8.83
C SER A 535 0.21 -10.39 -9.80
N THR A 536 0.81 -9.20 -9.72
CA THR A 536 0.35 -8.06 -10.50
C THR A 536 1.44 -7.51 -11.40
N PRO A 537 1.14 -7.20 -12.68
CA PRO A 537 2.08 -6.47 -13.52
C PRO A 537 2.37 -5.10 -12.90
N THR A 538 3.66 -4.78 -12.75
CA THR A 538 4.11 -3.54 -12.13
C THR A 538 4.71 -2.62 -13.18
N CYS A 539 4.51 -1.31 -13.07
CA CYS A 539 5.16 -0.37 -13.97
C CYS A 539 6.57 0.00 -13.47
N LYS A 540 7.61 -0.19 -14.30
CA LYS A 540 9.01 0.23 -14.04
C LYS A 540 9.19 1.74 -14.10
N ASP A 541 8.42 2.39 -14.96
CA ASP A 541 8.52 3.82 -15.25
C ASP A 541 7.10 4.42 -15.29
N PRO A 542 6.44 4.48 -14.12
CA PRO A 542 5.07 4.96 -14.01
C PRO A 542 5.01 6.46 -14.32
N SER A 543 3.99 6.86 -15.09
CA SER A 543 3.78 8.28 -15.41
C SER A 543 3.31 9.12 -14.22
N LYS A 544 2.82 8.45 -13.17
CA LYS A 544 2.35 9.02 -11.92
C LYS A 544 2.44 7.95 -10.81
N LEU A 545 2.72 8.34 -9.57
CA LEU A 545 2.71 7.44 -8.41
C LEU A 545 1.73 7.86 -7.31
N SER A 546 1.22 9.09 -7.40
CA SER A 546 0.18 9.63 -6.51
C SER A 546 -1.12 8.83 -6.66
N GLY A 547 -1.74 8.46 -5.53
CA GLY A 547 -3.05 7.81 -5.46
C GLY A 547 -3.11 6.35 -5.92
N LEU A 548 -2.00 5.66 -6.18
CA LEU A 548 -2.03 4.27 -6.69
C LEU A 548 -2.75 3.32 -5.74
N GLY A 549 -2.44 3.37 -4.44
CA GLY A 549 -3.13 2.56 -3.41
C GLY A 549 -4.63 2.87 -3.37
N ASP A 550 -5.00 4.14 -3.46
CA ASP A 550 -6.40 4.57 -3.46
C ASP A 550 -7.17 4.02 -4.67
N ASN A 551 -6.54 4.04 -5.85
CA ASN A 551 -7.11 3.50 -7.07
C ASN A 551 -7.25 1.97 -7.01
N ILE A 552 -6.28 1.28 -6.44
CA ILE A 552 -6.34 -0.18 -6.23
C ILE A 552 -7.49 -0.54 -5.27
N SER A 553 -7.57 0.13 -4.13
CA SER A 553 -8.60 -0.14 -3.12
C SER A 553 -10.01 0.20 -3.61
N SER A 554 -10.17 1.34 -4.28
CA SER A 554 -11.46 1.73 -4.86
C SER A 554 -11.93 0.80 -5.98
N THR A 555 -11.00 0.33 -6.82
CA THR A 555 -11.30 -0.69 -7.83
C THR A 555 -11.76 -2.00 -7.19
N GLY A 556 -10.99 -2.53 -6.23
CA GLY A 556 -11.36 -3.81 -5.61
C GLY A 556 -12.65 -3.72 -4.81
N PHE A 557 -12.90 -2.60 -4.14
CA PHE A 557 -14.17 -2.40 -3.47
C PHE A 557 -15.30 -2.37 -4.50
N THR A 558 -15.17 -1.61 -5.60
CA THR A 558 -16.18 -1.54 -6.67
C THR A 558 -16.63 -2.91 -7.16
N TYR A 559 -15.68 -3.82 -7.41
CA TYR A 559 -15.94 -5.14 -7.99
C TYR A 559 -16.20 -6.27 -6.99
N GLN A 560 -16.39 -5.98 -5.70
CA GLN A 560 -16.84 -6.98 -4.74
C GLN A 560 -18.04 -6.49 -3.94
N SER A 561 -19.19 -7.10 -4.21
CA SER A 561 -20.44 -6.80 -3.53
C SER A 561 -20.59 -7.59 -2.24
N ARG A 562 -21.25 -6.98 -1.26
CA ARG A 562 -21.68 -7.66 -0.03
C ARG A 562 -22.91 -8.52 -0.35
N LYS A 563 -23.02 -9.68 0.27
CA LYS A 563 -24.22 -10.51 0.22
C LYS A 563 -25.29 -9.90 1.11
N PHE A 564 -26.43 -9.57 0.51
CA PHE A 564 -27.63 -9.21 1.25
C PHE A 564 -28.23 -10.50 1.83
N ILE A 565 -28.20 -10.64 3.16
CA ILE A 565 -28.73 -11.80 3.90
C ILE A 565 -30.12 -11.49 4.45
#